data_AF-A0A7Y7ABE6-F1
#
_entry.id   AF-A0A7Y7ABE6-F1
#
_cell.length_a   1.000
_cell.length_b   1.000
_cell.length_c   1.000
_cell.angle_alpha   90.00
_cell.angle_beta   90.00
_cell.angle_gamma   90.00
#
_symmetry.space_group_name_H-M   'P 1'
#
loop_
_entity.id
_entity.type
_entity.pdbx_description
1 polymer ?
#
loop_
_entity_poly.entity_id
_entity_poly.type
_entity_poly.pdbx_seq_one_letter_code
_entity_poly.pdbx_strand_id
1 'polypeptide(L)'
;MKQLVAIVCVGLVGFANAQSTSKDVEVYERYENGELVEQRQSATENGKPIENFDFEEMKRKMLAKSAEMDTKLKEMEARMKERSAKMSLDMDKRMKQMEQRMADMEKRSEEMHQRLDQRMKEVESQSEEKANAQPKQTPLPQEEPVQMKNTGNLKFT
;
A
#
# COMPACT_ATOMS: atom_id res chain seq x y z
N MET A 1 -5.81 1.65 5.35
CA MET A 1 -6.37 0.56 6.18
C MET A 1 -7.71 -0.02 5.68
N LYS A 2 -8.13 0.20 4.41
CA LYS A 2 -9.40 -0.34 3.89
C LYS A 2 -9.25 -1.60 3.02
N GLN A 3 -8.02 -1.93 2.61
CA GLN A 3 -7.70 -3.08 1.75
C GLN A 3 -7.46 -4.39 2.52
N LEU A 4 -7.17 -4.30 3.83
CA LEU A 4 -6.87 -5.46 4.69
C LEU A 4 -8.11 -6.25 5.12
N VAL A 5 -9.28 -5.59 5.16
CA VAL A 5 -10.53 -6.22 5.62
C VAL A 5 -11.11 -7.19 4.58
N ALA A 6 -10.90 -6.92 3.28
CA ALA A 6 -11.45 -7.74 2.21
C ALA A 6 -10.81 -9.14 2.13
N ILE A 7 -9.52 -9.27 2.48
CA ILE A 7 -8.79 -10.56 2.43
C ILE A 7 -9.21 -11.48 3.59
N VAL A 8 -9.57 -10.92 4.75
CA VAL A 8 -10.02 -11.68 5.92
C VAL A 8 -11.44 -12.25 5.72
N CYS A 9 -12.32 -11.53 5.02
CA CYS A 9 -13.69 -12.00 4.79
C CYS A 9 -13.80 -13.16 3.79
N VAL A 10 -12.90 -13.26 2.80
CA VAL A 10 -12.92 -14.39 1.86
C VAL A 10 -12.43 -15.68 2.53
N GLY A 11 -11.55 -15.58 3.54
CA GLY A 11 -11.05 -16.75 4.29
C GLY A 11 -12.07 -17.39 5.24
N LEU A 12 -13.09 -16.66 5.70
CA LEU A 12 -14.03 -17.14 6.73
C LEU A 12 -15.30 -17.80 6.16
N VAL A 13 -15.68 -17.53 4.91
CA VAL A 13 -16.93 -18.07 4.33
C VAL A 13 -16.78 -19.54 3.87
N GLY A 14 -15.56 -20.06 3.76
CA GLY A 14 -15.29 -21.43 3.27
C GLY A 14 -15.49 -22.56 4.29
N PHE A 15 -15.62 -22.27 5.59
CA PHE A 15 -15.55 -23.31 6.64
C PHE A 15 -16.91 -23.79 7.18
N ALA A 16 -18.04 -23.22 6.77
CA ALA A 16 -19.31 -23.48 7.44
C ALA A 16 -20.06 -24.76 7.00
N ASN A 17 -19.64 -25.46 5.94
CA ASN A 17 -20.45 -26.56 5.37
C ASN A 17 -19.64 -27.82 4.98
N ALA A 18 -18.66 -28.21 5.79
CA ALA A 18 -18.07 -29.54 5.68
C ALA A 18 -18.67 -30.45 6.77
N GLN A 19 -19.91 -30.93 6.58
CA GLN A 19 -20.37 -32.12 7.29
C GLN A 19 -19.57 -33.31 6.75
N SER A 20 -18.43 -33.58 7.39
CA SER A 20 -17.55 -34.68 7.03
C SER A 20 -18.09 -35.97 7.65
N THR A 21 -18.78 -36.78 6.86
CA THR A 21 -19.01 -38.19 7.21
C THR A 21 -17.68 -38.92 7.09
N SER A 22 -17.07 -39.31 8.22
CA SER A 22 -15.82 -40.08 8.20
C SER A 22 -16.13 -41.52 7.80
N LYS A 23 -15.44 -42.00 6.77
CA LYS A 23 -15.38 -43.41 6.40
C LYS A 23 -14.00 -43.90 6.76
N ASP A 24 -13.93 -44.78 7.74
CA ASP A 24 -12.67 -45.31 8.24
C ASP A 24 -12.51 -46.74 7.69
N VAL A 25 -11.37 -46.99 7.03
CA VAL A 25 -11.03 -48.29 6.47
C VAL A 25 -9.96 -48.92 7.33
N GLU A 26 -10.27 -50.06 7.93
CA GLU A 26 -9.34 -50.86 8.72
C GLU A 26 -8.84 -52.03 7.88
N VAL A 27 -7.52 -52.14 7.75
CA VAL A 27 -6.86 -53.27 7.09
C VAL A 27 -6.13 -54.07 8.16
N TYR A 28 -6.60 -55.29 8.40
CA TYR A 28 -5.97 -56.24 9.30
C TYR A 28 -5.09 -57.19 8.48
N GLU A 29 -3.79 -57.20 8.78
CA GLU A 29 -2.81 -58.09 8.15
C GLU A 29 -2.16 -58.98 9.23
N ARG A 30 -2.25 -60.29 9.08
CA ARG A 30 -1.57 -61.27 9.93
C ARG A 30 -0.44 -61.93 9.13
N TYR A 31 0.78 -61.84 9.66
CA TYR A 31 1.96 -62.47 9.10
C TYR A 31 2.42 -63.61 10.02
N GLU A 32 2.74 -64.77 9.45
CA GLU A 32 3.37 -65.88 10.17
C GLU A 32 4.62 -66.31 9.39
N ASN A 33 5.76 -66.44 10.08
CA ASN A 33 7.07 -66.78 9.48
C ASN A 33 7.52 -65.86 8.33
N GLY A 34 7.00 -64.62 8.27
CA GLY A 34 7.32 -63.65 7.21
C GLY A 34 6.41 -63.74 5.98
N GLU A 35 5.47 -64.69 5.94
CA GLU A 35 4.44 -64.78 4.90
C GLU A 35 3.12 -64.19 5.39
N LEU A 36 2.42 -63.47 4.51
CA LEU A 36 1.09 -62.92 4.80
C LEU A 36 0.07 -64.06 4.79
N VAL A 37 -0.50 -64.36 5.96
CA VAL A 37 -1.42 -65.49 6.16
C VAL A 37 -2.88 -65.06 6.13
N GLU A 38 -3.18 -63.84 6.56
CA GLU A 38 -4.55 -63.33 6.56
C GLU A 38 -4.57 -61.83 6.28
N GLN A 39 -5.38 -61.41 5.31
CA GLN A 39 -5.68 -60.01 5.06
C GLN A 39 -7.19 -59.83 5.08
N ARG A 40 -7.69 -59.01 6.02
CA ARG A 40 -9.09 -58.60 6.08
C ARG A 40 -9.20 -57.10 5.93
N GLN A 41 -10.15 -56.66 5.13
CA GLN A 41 -10.47 -55.24 4.97
C GLN A 41 -11.90 -55.03 5.44
N SER A 42 -12.09 -54.09 6.37
CA SER A 42 -13.40 -53.67 6.85
C SER A 42 -13.54 -52.16 6.75
N ALA A 43 -14.70 -51.70 6.30
CA ALA A 43 -15.01 -50.28 6.25
C ALA A 43 -16.09 -49.97 7.29
N THR A 44 -15.91 -48.89 8.03
CA THR A 44 -16.90 -48.36 8.95
C THR A 44 -17.30 -46.94 8.52
N GLU A 45 -18.59 -46.60 8.64
CA GLU A 45 -19.11 -45.26 8.43
C GLU A 45 -19.79 -44.82 9.71
N ASN A 46 -19.27 -43.76 10.34
CA ASN A 46 -19.74 -43.28 11.64
C ASN A 46 -19.77 -44.38 12.73
N GLY A 47 -18.75 -45.25 12.75
CA GLY A 47 -18.63 -46.34 13.74
C GLY A 47 -19.53 -47.55 13.51
N LYS A 48 -20.26 -47.60 12.38
CA LYS A 48 -21.05 -48.79 11.99
C LYS A 48 -20.35 -49.53 10.84
N PRO A 49 -20.20 -50.87 10.92
CA PRO A 49 -19.63 -51.66 9.84
C PRO A 49 -20.52 -51.58 8.59
N ILE A 50 -19.90 -51.37 7.44
CA ILE A 50 -20.59 -51.36 6.15
C ILE A 50 -20.57 -52.78 5.60
N GLU A 51 -21.71 -53.47 5.63
CA GLU A 51 -21.86 -54.74 4.95
C GLU A 51 -21.89 -54.52 3.43
N ASN A 52 -21.03 -55.24 2.69
CA ASN A 52 -20.87 -55.17 1.22
C ASN A 52 -20.15 -53.91 0.69
N PHE A 53 -19.11 -53.45 1.38
CA PHE A 53 -18.28 -52.36 0.88
C PHE A 53 -17.47 -52.79 -0.36
N ASP A 54 -17.65 -52.09 -1.49
CA ASP A 54 -16.86 -52.30 -2.70
C ASP A 54 -15.58 -51.44 -2.68
N PHE A 55 -14.49 -52.06 -2.23
CA PHE A 55 -13.17 -51.43 -2.15
C PHE A 55 -12.61 -51.04 -3.53
N GLU A 56 -12.93 -51.79 -4.59
CA GLU A 56 -12.48 -51.48 -5.95
C GLU A 56 -13.21 -50.25 -6.50
N GLU A 57 -14.51 -50.13 -6.25
CA GLU A 57 -15.26 -48.92 -6.60
C GLU A 57 -14.74 -47.70 -5.84
N MET A 58 -14.47 -47.84 -4.53
CA MET A 58 -13.90 -46.76 -3.72
C MET A 58 -12.53 -46.32 -4.27
N LYS A 59 -11.66 -47.27 -4.61
CA LYS A 59 -10.33 -47.00 -5.18
C LYS A 59 -10.44 -46.28 -6.52
N ARG A 60 -11.35 -46.70 -7.40
CA ARG A 60 -11.61 -45.99 -8.67
C ARG A 60 -12.11 -44.58 -8.44
N LYS A 61 -13.05 -44.38 -7.51
CA LYS A 61 -13.55 -43.04 -7.14
C LYS A 61 -12.44 -42.17 -6.58
N MET A 62 -11.56 -42.72 -5.74
CA MET A 62 -10.42 -42.00 -5.17
C MET A 62 -9.43 -41.58 -6.26
N LEU A 63 -9.09 -42.48 -7.18
CA LEU A 63 -8.21 -42.17 -8.32
C LEU A 63 -8.82 -41.11 -9.24
N ALA A 64 -10.10 -41.24 -9.59
CA ALA A 64 -10.80 -40.26 -10.42
C ALA A 64 -10.85 -38.88 -9.74
N LYS A 65 -11.15 -38.84 -8.43
CA LYS A 65 -11.18 -37.60 -7.65
C LYS A 65 -9.79 -36.99 -7.51
N SER A 66 -8.74 -37.80 -7.36
CA SER A 66 -7.35 -37.35 -7.37
C SER A 66 -6.99 -36.69 -8.69
N ALA A 67 -7.30 -37.35 -9.82
CA ALA A 67 -7.05 -36.81 -11.15
C ALA A 67 -7.82 -35.50 -11.38
N GLU A 68 -9.09 -35.42 -10.94
CA GLU A 68 -9.86 -34.17 -10.99
C GLU A 68 -9.21 -33.06 -10.16
N MET A 69 -8.76 -33.36 -8.93
CA MET A 69 -8.04 -32.40 -8.10
C MET A 69 -6.74 -31.93 -8.75
N ASP A 70 -5.97 -32.83 -9.36
CA ASP A 70 -4.75 -32.48 -10.08
C ASP A 70 -5.03 -31.53 -11.25
N THR A 71 -6.10 -31.77 -12.01
CA THR A 71 -6.49 -30.86 -13.10
C THR A 71 -6.89 -29.48 -12.58
N LYS A 72 -7.67 -29.42 -11.50
CA LYS A 72 -8.07 -28.16 -10.85
C LYS A 72 -6.87 -27.40 -10.28
N LEU A 73 -5.92 -28.11 -9.68
CA LEU A 73 -4.68 -27.52 -9.17
C LEU A 73 -3.84 -26.92 -10.30
N LYS A 74 -3.67 -27.64 -11.42
CA LYS A 74 -2.97 -27.12 -12.60
C LYS A 74 -3.65 -25.89 -13.18
N GLU A 75 -4.99 -25.90 -13.27
CA GLU A 75 -5.75 -24.74 -13.75
C GLU A 75 -5.58 -23.54 -12.80
N MET A 76 -5.66 -23.77 -11.50
CA MET A 76 -5.45 -22.74 -10.49
C MET A 76 -4.03 -22.17 -10.55
N GLU A 77 -3.01 -23.01 -10.72
CA GLU A 77 -1.62 -22.59 -10.89
C GLU A 77 -1.45 -21.72 -12.15
N ALA A 78 -2.04 -22.12 -13.27
CA ALA A 78 -2.00 -21.35 -14.51
C ALA A 78 -2.64 -19.97 -14.35
N ARG A 79 -3.83 -19.90 -13.73
CA ARG A 79 -4.51 -18.62 -13.42
C ARG A 79 -3.69 -17.75 -12.47
N MET A 80 -3.02 -18.34 -11.49
CA MET A 80 -2.14 -17.59 -10.59
C MET A 80 -0.93 -17.01 -11.33
N LYS A 81 -0.28 -17.80 -12.20
CA LYS A 81 0.85 -17.32 -13.01
C LYS A 81 0.44 -16.18 -13.92
N GLU A 82 -0.70 -16.30 -14.61
CA GLU A 82 -1.23 -15.24 -15.46
C GLU A 82 -1.49 -13.95 -14.67
N ARG A 83 -2.17 -14.07 -13.51
CA ARG A 83 -2.47 -12.93 -12.64
C ARG A 83 -1.21 -12.26 -12.11
N SER A 84 -0.22 -13.06 -11.72
CA SER A 84 1.08 -12.57 -11.24
C SER A 84 1.81 -11.79 -12.33
N ALA A 85 1.89 -12.34 -13.55
CA ALA A 85 2.52 -11.68 -14.69
C ALA A 85 1.85 -10.34 -15.02
N LYS A 86 0.51 -10.31 -15.05
CA LYS A 86 -0.26 -9.08 -15.29
C LYS A 86 -0.04 -8.04 -14.19
N MET A 87 0.04 -8.47 -12.94
CA MET A 87 0.29 -7.59 -11.80
C MET A 87 1.70 -6.99 -11.86
N SER A 88 2.71 -7.78 -12.22
CA SER A 88 4.08 -7.30 -12.41
C SER A 88 4.13 -6.19 -13.48
N LEU A 89 3.50 -6.43 -14.63
CA LEU A 89 3.46 -5.47 -15.73
C LEU A 89 2.74 -4.16 -15.36
N ASP A 90 1.62 -4.23 -14.63
CA ASP A 90 0.91 -3.03 -14.17
C ASP A 90 1.73 -2.23 -13.16
N MET A 91 2.42 -2.91 -12.24
CA MET A 91 3.31 -2.28 -11.27
C MET A 91 4.49 -1.57 -11.93
N ASP A 92 5.15 -2.22 -12.88
CA ASP A 92 6.26 -1.61 -13.63
C ASP A 92 5.81 -0.36 -14.38
N LYS A 93 4.63 -0.41 -15.00
CA LYS A 93 4.07 0.75 -15.70
C LYS A 93 3.77 1.90 -14.73
N ARG A 94 3.20 1.59 -13.57
CA ARG A 94 2.91 2.61 -12.53
C ARG A 94 4.18 3.21 -11.95
N MET A 95 5.20 2.41 -11.70
CA MET A 95 6.52 2.88 -11.25
C MET A 95 7.12 3.86 -12.26
N LYS A 96 7.16 3.49 -13.54
CA LYS A 96 7.66 4.40 -14.60
C LYS A 96 6.88 5.71 -14.69
N GLN A 97 5.55 5.64 -14.56
CA GLN A 97 4.73 6.86 -14.51
C GLN A 97 5.02 7.72 -13.29
N MET A 98 5.30 7.10 -12.14
CA MET A 98 5.66 7.80 -10.91
C MET A 98 7.04 8.46 -11.01
N GLU A 99 8.03 7.76 -11.55
CA GLU A 99 9.36 8.31 -11.83
C GLU A 99 9.27 9.53 -12.75
N GLN A 100 8.51 9.44 -13.83
CA GLN A 100 8.32 10.56 -14.75
C GLN A 100 7.68 11.78 -14.07
N ARG A 101 6.67 11.55 -13.23
CA ARG A 101 6.03 12.63 -12.46
C ARG A 101 6.97 13.27 -11.44
N MET A 102 7.85 12.48 -10.81
CA MET A 102 8.86 13.04 -9.91
C MET A 102 9.86 13.89 -10.67
N ALA A 103 10.36 13.43 -11.81
CA ALA A 103 11.28 14.19 -12.64
C ALA A 103 10.66 15.52 -13.12
N ASP A 104 9.40 15.51 -13.55
CA ASP A 104 8.68 16.74 -13.92
C ASP A 104 8.52 17.70 -12.73
N MET A 105 8.24 17.15 -11.54
CA MET A 105 8.09 17.95 -10.31
C MET A 105 9.42 18.57 -9.88
N GLU A 106 10.52 17.82 -9.96
CA GLU A 106 11.87 18.28 -9.66
C GLU A 106 12.27 19.44 -10.58
N LYS A 107 12.10 19.26 -11.90
CA LYS A 107 12.36 20.32 -12.88
C LYS A 107 11.54 21.58 -12.61
N ARG A 108 10.24 21.43 -12.31
CA ARG A 108 9.38 22.58 -11.98
C ARG A 108 9.82 23.28 -10.68
N SER A 109 10.33 22.52 -9.72
CA SER A 109 10.88 23.05 -8.48
C SER A 109 12.15 23.86 -8.75
N GLU A 110 13.07 23.35 -9.57
CA GLU A 110 14.28 24.07 -9.98
C GLU A 110 13.95 25.37 -10.72
N GLU A 111 13.01 25.34 -11.67
CA GLU A 111 12.56 26.55 -12.39
C GLU A 111 11.96 27.58 -11.42
N MET A 112 11.23 27.14 -10.40
CA MET A 112 10.67 28.04 -9.38
C MET A 112 11.78 28.66 -8.52
N HIS A 113 12.78 27.88 -8.10
CA HIS A 113 13.94 28.38 -7.37
C HIS A 113 14.73 29.42 -8.16
N GLN A 114 15.00 29.15 -9.44
CA GLN A 114 15.69 30.11 -10.31
C GLN A 114 14.92 31.43 -10.45
N ARG A 115 13.59 31.37 -10.59
CA ARG A 115 12.75 32.58 -10.64
C ARG A 115 12.74 33.36 -9.33
N LEU A 116 12.74 32.66 -8.19
CA LEU A 116 12.84 33.28 -6.87
C LEU A 116 14.19 33.99 -6.69
N ASP A 117 15.29 33.34 -7.05
CA ASP A 117 16.63 33.93 -6.99
C ASP A 117 16.76 35.17 -7.88
N GLN A 118 16.22 35.12 -9.11
CA GLN A 118 16.21 36.28 -10.00
C GLN A 118 15.43 37.45 -9.40
N ARG A 119 14.24 37.19 -8.82
CA ARG A 119 13.46 38.22 -8.15
C ARG A 119 14.16 38.79 -6.92
N MET A 120 14.84 37.95 -6.13
CA MET A 120 15.61 38.45 -4.98
C MET A 120 16.72 39.40 -5.43
N LYS A 121 17.50 39.02 -6.45
CA LYS A 121 18.55 39.90 -7.00
C LYS A 121 18.00 41.22 -7.54
N GLU A 122 16.85 41.18 -8.21
CA GLU A 122 16.18 42.39 -8.71
C GLU A 122 15.75 43.31 -7.56
N VAL A 123 15.14 42.75 -6.51
CA VAL A 123 14.75 43.50 -5.31
C VAL A 123 15.97 44.09 -4.60
N GLU A 124 17.05 43.32 -4.47
CA GLU A 124 18.31 43.76 -3.86
C GLU A 124 18.90 44.94 -4.65
N SER A 125 18.99 44.83 -5.98
CA SER A 125 19.48 45.92 -6.85
C SER A 125 18.62 47.19 -6.77
N GLN A 126 17.29 47.07 -6.74
CA GLN A 126 16.40 48.22 -6.57
C GLN A 126 16.53 48.85 -5.17
N SER A 127 16.82 48.04 -4.15
CA SER A 127 17.02 48.54 -2.79
C SER A 127 18.34 49.33 -2.69
N GLU A 128 19.41 48.86 -3.33
CA GLU A 128 20.69 49.55 -3.40
C GLU A 128 20.59 50.85 -4.20
N GLU A 129 19.88 50.86 -5.33
CA GLU A 129 19.66 52.07 -6.14
C GLU A 129 18.88 53.13 -5.36
N LYS A 130 17.84 52.74 -4.61
CA LYS A 130 17.09 53.65 -3.74
C LYS A 130 17.91 54.14 -2.54
N ALA A 131 18.80 53.31 -2.00
CA ALA A 131 19.70 53.70 -0.92
C ALA A 131 20.76 54.73 -1.41
N ASN A 132 21.25 54.57 -2.63
CA ASN A 132 22.23 55.50 -3.23
C ASN A 132 21.60 56.80 -3.77
N ALA A 133 20.30 56.80 -4.06
CA ALA A 133 19.55 57.96 -4.54
C ALA A 133 19.04 58.89 -3.42
N GLN A 134 19.33 58.62 -2.14
CA GLN A 134 19.04 59.60 -1.08
C GLN A 134 19.90 60.85 -1.26
N PRO A 135 19.30 62.05 -1.43
CA PRO A 135 20.08 63.28 -1.51
C PRO A 135 20.77 63.54 -0.16
N LYS A 136 22.07 63.84 -0.22
CA LYS A 136 22.85 64.37 0.91
C LYS A 136 22.04 65.48 1.58
N GLN A 137 21.55 65.23 2.79
CA GLN A 137 20.89 66.25 3.60
C GLN A 137 21.82 67.45 3.73
N THR A 138 21.38 68.59 3.22
CA THR A 138 22.00 69.89 3.47
C THR A 138 21.81 70.21 4.96
N PRO A 139 22.83 70.69 5.70
CA PRO A 139 22.67 70.98 7.11
C PRO A 139 21.63 72.11 7.29
N LEU A 140 20.65 71.91 8.17
CA LEU A 140 19.70 72.98 8.53
C LEU A 140 20.45 74.15 9.18
N PRO A 141 20.08 75.41 8.89
CA PRO A 141 20.62 76.57 9.60
C PRO A 141 20.13 76.58 11.05
N GLN A 142 21.07 76.75 11.99
CA GLN A 142 20.77 76.97 13.41
C GLN A 142 20.03 78.30 13.58
N GLU A 143 18.81 78.25 14.12
CA GLU A 143 18.09 79.45 14.56
C GLU A 143 18.63 79.92 15.91
N GLU A 144 19.10 81.18 15.97
CA GLU A 144 19.43 81.87 17.22
C GLU A 144 18.15 82.22 18.00
N PRO A 145 18.17 82.15 19.36
CA PRO A 145 17.00 82.49 20.16
C PRO A 145 16.73 84.00 20.17
N VAL A 146 15.57 84.39 19.63
CA VAL A 146 15.04 85.76 19.70
C VAL A 146 14.66 86.09 21.14
N GLN A 147 15.33 87.10 21.72
CA GLN A 147 14.97 87.64 23.03
C GLN A 147 13.61 88.36 22.97
N MET A 148 12.63 87.85 23.73
CA MET A 148 11.35 88.54 23.92
C MET A 148 11.53 89.77 24.81
N LYS A 149 11.34 90.95 24.22
CA LYS A 149 11.12 92.19 24.98
C LYS A 149 9.66 92.30 25.42
N ASN A 150 9.53 92.48 26.72
CA ASN A 150 8.34 92.73 27.51
C ASN A 150 7.67 94.07 27.15
N THR A 151 6.36 94.08 26.86
CA THR A 151 5.50 95.27 27.05
C THR A 151 4.08 94.85 27.43
N GLY A 152 3.83 94.82 28.74
CA GLY A 152 2.85 95.68 29.40
C GLY A 152 1.40 95.75 28.90
N ASN A 153 0.50 95.45 29.85
CA ASN A 153 -0.75 96.15 30.14
C ASN A 153 -1.86 96.11 29.08
N LEU A 154 -2.95 95.38 29.36
CA LEU A 154 -4.30 95.87 29.07
C LEU A 154 -5.28 95.25 30.08
N LYS A 155 -5.78 96.10 31.00
CA LYS A 155 -6.93 95.84 31.86
C LYS A 155 -8.20 95.89 31.03
N PHE A 156 -9.19 95.04 31.31
CA PHE A 156 -10.59 95.44 31.25
C PHE A 156 -11.35 94.86 32.44
N THR A 157 -12.14 95.76 33.03
CA THR A 157 -13.06 95.65 34.17
C THR A 157 -14.26 94.77 33.91
#